data_AF-A0A965ACS8-F1
#
_entry.id   AF-A0A965ACS8-F1
#
_cell.length_a   1.000
_cell.length_b   1.000
_cell.length_c   1.000
_cell.angle_alpha   90.00
_cell.angle_beta   90.00
_cell.angle_gamma   90.00
#
_symmetry.space_group_name_H-M   'P 1'
#
loop_
_entity.id
_entity.type
_entity.pdbx_description
1 polymer ?
#
loop_
_entity_poly.entity_id
_entity_poly.type
_entity_poly.pdbx_seq_one_letter_code
_entity_poly.pdbx_strand_id
1 'polypeptide(L)'
;MIMVKPVSLLKIVLVLLVFPGCYMLYSLAPWSVKLFSQSDANYFIPFFSGLIVLHWSSFFVCRQLLLSAGWTNEQVGLGFSKRDILKGFAIYFAIAIGLLLLIEMVVMQADLNAEKLKQIGDFFPKTTAQRVLFIFTALSAGFCEEFVYRGFGIRALESRKVNTWVALLITSLSFTFVHGMVVFERFPGYFIPGLIFKKALMRSPKKTTYSAMEH
;
A
#
# COMPACT_ATOMS: atom_id res chain seq x y z
N MET A 1 -15.00 -14.36 -23.12
CA MET A 1 -14.25 -14.66 -21.89
C MET A 1 -12.78 -14.69 -22.26
N ILE A 2 -11.92 -13.89 -21.63
CA ILE A 2 -10.51 -13.77 -22.05
C ILE A 2 -9.69 -14.78 -21.24
N MET A 3 -9.04 -15.73 -21.94
CA MET A 3 -8.08 -16.65 -21.32
C MET A 3 -6.74 -15.94 -21.15
N VAL A 4 -6.19 -15.97 -19.94
CA VAL A 4 -4.84 -15.45 -19.63
C VAL A 4 -3.98 -16.54 -19.05
N LYS A 5 -2.66 -16.42 -19.24
CA LYS A 5 -1.70 -17.35 -18.64
C LYS A 5 -1.57 -17.05 -17.14
N PRO A 6 -1.50 -18.07 -16.28
CA PRO A 6 -1.20 -17.85 -14.88
C PRO A 6 0.22 -17.28 -14.73
N VAL A 7 0.40 -16.33 -13.82
CA VAL A 7 1.74 -15.85 -13.47
C VAL A 7 2.50 -16.98 -12.78
N SER A 8 3.80 -17.11 -13.07
CA SER A 8 4.67 -18.11 -12.44
C SER A 8 4.61 -18.01 -10.92
N LEU A 9 4.40 -19.15 -10.24
CA LEU A 9 4.33 -19.21 -8.78
C LEU A 9 5.59 -18.63 -8.12
N LEU A 10 6.77 -18.91 -8.68
CA LEU A 10 8.03 -18.37 -8.17
C LEU A 10 8.02 -16.84 -8.20
N LYS A 11 7.56 -16.24 -9.30
CA LYS A 11 7.49 -14.77 -9.43
C LYS A 11 6.51 -14.16 -8.43
N ILE A 12 5.38 -14.84 -8.18
CA ILE A 12 4.40 -14.41 -7.17
C ILE A 12 5.04 -14.44 -5.78
N VAL A 13 5.65 -15.56 -5.40
CA VAL A 13 6.31 -15.72 -4.09
C VAL A 13 7.43 -14.71 -3.91
N LEU A 14 8.26 -14.50 -4.93
CA LEU A 14 9.32 -13.50 -4.90
C LEU A 14 8.75 -12.09 -4.66
N VAL A 15 7.71 -11.68 -5.38
CA VAL A 15 7.08 -10.36 -5.16
C VAL A 15 6.57 -10.23 -3.72
N LEU A 16 5.85 -11.23 -3.22
CA LEU A 16 5.22 -11.20 -1.89
C LEU A 16 6.21 -11.32 -0.73
N LEU A 17 7.48 -11.66 -0.98
CA LEU A 17 8.52 -11.74 0.04
C LEU A 17 9.60 -10.66 -0.13
N VAL A 18 10.07 -10.44 -1.35
CA VAL A 18 11.16 -9.49 -1.65
C VAL A 18 10.71 -8.06 -1.40
N PHE A 19 9.50 -7.66 -1.79
CA PHE A 19 9.05 -6.30 -1.50
C PHE A 19 8.95 -6.05 0.00
N PRO A 20 8.22 -6.84 0.81
CA PRO A 20 8.26 -6.66 2.26
C PRO A 20 9.67 -6.65 2.83
N GLY A 21 10.56 -7.55 2.38
CA GLY A 21 11.97 -7.55 2.77
C GLY A 21 12.69 -6.24 2.47
N CYS A 22 12.52 -5.68 1.26
CA CYS A 22 13.09 -4.38 0.89
C CYS A 22 12.57 -3.24 1.78
N TYR A 23 11.29 -3.24 2.11
CA TYR A 23 10.70 -2.23 2.99
C TYR A 23 11.19 -2.37 4.44
N MET A 24 11.35 -3.60 4.93
CA MET A 24 11.98 -3.86 6.23
C MET A 24 13.42 -3.35 6.27
N LEU A 25 14.23 -3.67 5.26
CA LEU A 25 15.60 -3.13 5.15
C LEU A 25 15.61 -1.60 5.05
N TYR A 26 14.67 -1.01 4.31
CA TYR A 26 14.53 0.43 4.20
C TYR A 26 14.21 1.10 5.54
N SER A 27 13.42 0.45 6.40
CA SER A 27 13.13 0.94 7.76
C SER A 27 14.34 0.85 8.71
N LEU A 28 15.38 0.13 8.33
CA LEU A 28 16.66 0.07 9.05
C LEU A 28 17.71 1.05 8.49
N ALA A 29 17.40 1.72 7.37
CA ALA A 29 18.35 2.61 6.73
C ALA A 29 18.62 3.87 7.59
N PRO A 30 19.79 4.53 7.42
CA PRO A 30 20.20 5.64 8.29
C PRO A 30 19.19 6.78 8.38
N TRP A 31 18.52 7.12 7.26
CA TRP A 31 17.49 8.17 7.24
C TRP A 31 16.23 7.77 8.04
N SER A 32 15.87 6.49 8.08
CA SER A 32 14.73 6.00 8.85
C SER A 32 15.04 6.02 10.34
N VAL A 33 16.22 5.50 10.75
CA VAL A 33 16.67 5.53 12.14
C VAL A 33 16.79 6.96 12.67
N LYS A 34 17.39 7.87 11.88
CA LYS A 34 17.51 9.27 12.26
C LYS A 34 16.16 9.96 12.41
N LEU A 35 15.22 9.70 11.50
CA LEU A 35 13.88 10.27 11.58
C LEU A 35 13.09 9.75 12.79
N PHE A 36 13.02 8.43 12.98
CA PHE A 36 12.11 7.83 13.97
C PHE A 36 12.73 7.60 15.35
N SER A 37 14.01 7.24 15.43
CA SER A 37 14.68 6.95 16.71
C SER A 37 15.41 8.15 17.29
N GLN A 38 15.90 9.06 16.44
CA GLN A 38 16.64 10.27 16.88
C GLN A 38 15.82 11.56 16.71
N SER A 39 14.59 11.45 16.19
CA SER A 39 13.69 12.60 15.99
C SER A 39 14.28 13.71 15.10
N ASP A 40 15.14 13.37 14.14
CA ASP A 40 15.71 14.35 13.23
C ASP A 40 14.80 14.60 12.01
N ALA A 41 14.02 15.68 12.09
CA ALA A 41 13.08 16.09 11.05
C ALA A 41 13.72 16.41 9.68
N ASN A 42 15.05 16.60 9.61
CA ASN A 42 15.74 16.81 8.32
C ASN A 42 15.65 15.56 7.42
N TYR A 43 15.43 14.38 8.01
CA TYR A 43 15.32 13.12 7.28
C TYR A 43 13.89 12.79 6.84
N PHE A 44 12.92 13.66 7.13
CA PHE A 44 11.53 13.48 6.68
C PHE A 44 11.46 13.36 5.16
N ILE A 45 11.98 14.35 4.43
CA ILE A 45 11.92 14.36 2.96
C ILE A 45 12.65 13.15 2.37
N PRO A 46 13.93 12.86 2.72
CA PRO A 46 14.62 11.66 2.25
C PRO A 46 13.84 10.36 2.48
N PHE A 47 13.29 10.17 3.69
CA PHE A 47 12.54 8.96 4.04
C PHE A 47 11.28 8.82 3.18
N PHE A 48 10.44 9.84 3.09
CA PHE A 48 9.18 9.77 2.35
C PHE A 48 9.40 9.72 0.82
N SER A 49 10.43 10.39 0.30
CA SER A 49 10.81 10.30 -1.11
C SER A 49 11.26 8.88 -1.50
N GLY A 50 12.11 8.23 -0.70
CA GLY A 50 12.50 6.84 -0.99
C GLY A 50 11.33 5.86 -0.80
N LEU A 51 10.40 6.14 0.11
CA LEU A 51 9.19 5.35 0.27
C LEU A 51 8.29 5.42 -0.97
N ILE A 52 8.14 6.60 -1.59
CA ILE A 52 7.44 6.76 -2.88
C ILE A 52 8.11 5.90 -3.97
N VAL A 53 9.44 5.94 -4.06
CA VAL A 53 10.20 5.15 -5.03
C VAL A 53 9.94 3.65 -4.85
N LEU A 54 9.97 3.14 -3.62
CA LEU A 54 9.66 1.72 -3.33
C LEU A 54 8.24 1.33 -3.76
N HIS A 55 7.23 2.17 -3.48
CA HIS A 55 5.84 1.89 -3.87
C HIS A 55 5.67 1.82 -5.37
N TRP A 56 6.15 2.84 -6.09
CA TRP A 56 6.02 2.88 -7.54
C TRP A 56 6.84 1.80 -8.24
N SER A 57 8.03 1.48 -7.72
CA SER A 57 8.83 0.35 -8.22
C SER A 57 8.06 -0.98 -8.08
N SER A 58 7.45 -1.21 -6.91
CA SER A 58 6.63 -2.40 -6.65
C SER A 58 5.43 -2.48 -7.61
N PHE A 59 4.74 -1.35 -7.79
CA PHE A 59 3.64 -1.24 -8.76
C PHE A 59 4.09 -1.58 -10.18
N PHE A 60 5.18 -0.96 -10.68
CA PHE A 60 5.63 -1.16 -12.05
C PHE A 60 6.09 -2.60 -12.29
N VAL A 61 6.80 -3.21 -11.35
CA VAL A 61 7.21 -4.63 -11.47
C VAL A 61 5.98 -5.53 -11.55
N CYS A 62 5.02 -5.40 -10.62
CA CYS A 62 3.78 -6.19 -10.65
C CYS A 62 2.99 -5.99 -11.95
N ARG A 63 2.90 -4.73 -12.42
CA ARG A 63 2.23 -4.39 -13.67
C ARG A 63 2.90 -5.06 -14.87
N GLN A 64 4.23 -5.03 -14.95
CA GLN A 64 4.95 -5.67 -16.05
C GLN A 64 4.81 -7.20 -16.01
N LEU A 65 4.80 -7.81 -14.83
CA LEU A 65 4.54 -9.25 -14.70
C LEU A 65 3.16 -9.63 -15.24
N LEU A 66 2.12 -8.86 -14.94
CA LEU A 66 0.76 -9.08 -15.44
C LEU A 66 0.68 -8.90 -16.96
N LEU A 67 1.23 -7.79 -17.48
CA LEU A 67 1.24 -7.53 -18.92
C LEU A 67 1.99 -8.63 -19.68
N SER A 68 3.13 -9.09 -19.16
CA SER A 68 3.90 -10.20 -19.75
C SER A 68 3.14 -11.53 -19.77
N ALA A 69 2.17 -11.71 -18.87
CA ALA A 69 1.28 -12.88 -18.82
C ALA A 69 0.00 -12.71 -19.65
N GLY A 70 -0.13 -11.58 -20.36
CA GLY A 70 -1.29 -11.25 -21.20
C GLY A 70 -2.50 -10.70 -20.44
N TRP A 71 -2.32 -10.24 -19.20
CA TRP A 71 -3.42 -9.68 -18.41
C TRP A 71 -3.71 -8.23 -18.81
N THR A 72 -4.98 -7.85 -18.81
CA THR A 72 -5.42 -6.48 -19.05
C THR A 72 -5.65 -5.73 -17.73
N ASN A 73 -5.67 -4.40 -17.80
CA ASN A 73 -5.92 -3.54 -16.64
C ASN A 73 -7.28 -3.85 -15.97
N GLU A 74 -8.31 -4.20 -16.74
CA GLU A 74 -9.65 -4.51 -16.25
C GLU A 74 -9.69 -5.80 -15.41
N GLN A 75 -8.80 -6.76 -15.68
CA GLN A 75 -8.74 -8.06 -14.99
C GLN A 75 -8.12 -7.98 -13.59
N VAL A 76 -7.41 -6.87 -13.32
CA VAL A 76 -6.79 -6.55 -12.03
C VAL A 76 -7.45 -5.35 -11.34
N GLY A 77 -8.57 -4.86 -11.86
CA GLY A 77 -9.37 -3.81 -11.23
C GLY A 77 -9.01 -2.37 -11.61
N LEU A 78 -8.07 -2.18 -12.56
CA LEU A 78 -7.64 -0.87 -13.10
C LEU A 78 -8.49 -0.36 -14.28
N GLY A 79 -9.65 -0.97 -14.55
CA GLY A 79 -10.58 -0.58 -15.63
C GLY A 79 -11.39 0.69 -15.33
N PHE A 80 -10.73 1.78 -14.95
CA PHE A 80 -11.39 3.03 -14.58
C PHE A 80 -11.62 3.93 -15.79
N SER A 81 -12.81 4.54 -15.87
CA SER A 81 -13.01 5.70 -16.74
C SER A 81 -12.44 6.96 -16.07
N LYS A 82 -12.21 8.03 -16.84
CA LYS A 82 -11.80 9.35 -16.31
C LYS A 82 -12.73 9.83 -15.18
N ARG A 83 -14.04 9.54 -15.28
CA ARG A 83 -15.04 9.90 -14.26
C ARG A 83 -14.84 9.11 -12.96
N ASP A 84 -14.43 7.86 -13.06
CA ASP A 84 -14.20 7.01 -11.88
C ASP A 84 -12.92 7.42 -11.14
N ILE A 85 -11.88 7.76 -11.89
CA ILE A 85 -10.63 8.32 -11.34
C ILE A 85 -10.95 9.61 -10.57
N LEU A 86 -11.69 10.54 -11.20
CA LEU A 86 -12.04 11.81 -10.57
C LEU A 86 -12.90 11.62 -9.30
N LYS A 87 -13.87 10.71 -9.32
CA LYS A 87 -14.66 10.35 -8.14
C LYS A 87 -13.81 9.73 -7.04
N GLY A 88 -12.88 8.84 -7.38
CA GLY A 88 -11.96 8.23 -6.43
C GLY A 88 -11.10 9.27 -5.72
N PHE A 89 -10.51 10.19 -6.48
CA PHE A 89 -9.78 11.33 -5.90
C PHE A 89 -10.68 12.20 -5.00
N ALA A 90 -11.90 12.50 -5.42
CA ALA A 90 -12.83 13.32 -4.64
C ALA A 90 -13.23 12.65 -3.30
N ILE A 91 -13.58 11.36 -3.33
CA ILE A 91 -13.93 10.59 -2.12
C ILE A 91 -12.73 10.53 -1.18
N TYR A 92 -11.55 10.20 -1.70
CA TYR A 92 -10.35 10.12 -0.88
C TYR A 92 -9.99 11.47 -0.28
N PHE A 93 -10.04 12.55 -1.07
CA PHE A 93 -9.77 13.90 -0.60
C PHE A 93 -10.76 14.32 0.49
N ALA A 94 -12.04 13.96 0.34
CA ALA A 94 -13.04 14.17 1.37
C ALA A 94 -12.76 13.37 2.66
N ILE A 95 -12.32 12.12 2.56
CA ILE A 95 -11.90 11.31 3.72
C ILE A 95 -10.65 11.90 4.38
N ALA A 96 -9.65 12.32 3.60
CA ALA A 96 -8.42 12.91 4.11
C ALA A 96 -8.69 14.24 4.83
N ILE A 97 -9.52 15.12 4.26
CA ILE A 97 -9.98 16.34 4.93
C ILE A 97 -10.82 16.00 6.16
N GLY A 98 -11.73 15.05 6.07
CA GLY A 98 -12.56 14.62 7.20
C GLY A 98 -11.73 14.10 8.38
N LEU A 99 -10.72 13.27 8.11
CA LEU A 99 -9.77 12.79 9.11
C LEU A 99 -8.91 13.93 9.67
N LEU A 100 -8.43 14.85 8.83
CA LEU A 100 -7.69 16.02 9.29
C LEU A 100 -8.56 16.86 10.24
N LEU A 101 -9.78 17.21 9.84
CA LEU A 101 -10.71 17.99 10.67
C LEU A 101 -11.07 17.25 11.96
N LEU A 102 -11.28 15.93 11.91
CA LEU A 102 -11.53 15.11 13.10
C LEU A 102 -10.34 15.14 14.06
N ILE A 103 -9.12 14.98 13.56
CA ILE A 103 -7.90 15.07 14.37
C ILE A 103 -7.79 16.46 15.00
N GLU A 104 -7.97 17.53 14.22
CA GLU A 104 -7.96 18.91 14.73
C GLU A 104 -9.03 19.13 15.81
N MET A 105 -10.26 18.65 15.62
CA MET A 105 -11.32 18.73 16.62
C MET A 105 -10.98 17.97 17.91
N VAL A 106 -10.43 16.75 17.79
CA VAL A 106 -10.00 15.94 18.93
C VAL A 106 -8.85 16.62 19.66
N VAL A 107 -7.89 17.19 18.94
CA VAL A 107 -6.75 17.95 19.47
C VAL A 107 -7.24 19.20 20.21
N MET A 108 -8.18 19.97 19.65
CA MET A 108 -8.74 21.16 20.30
C MET A 108 -9.48 20.85 21.61
N GLN A 109 -10.07 19.67 21.73
CA GLN A 109 -10.81 19.24 22.92
C GLN A 109 -9.97 18.42 23.91
N ALA A 110 -8.82 17.92 23.47
CA ALA A 110 -7.92 17.18 24.33
C ALA A 110 -7.20 18.15 25.28
N ASP A 111 -7.08 17.75 26.55
CA ASP A 111 -6.15 18.39 27.49
C ASP A 111 -4.72 17.98 27.08
N LEU A 112 -4.22 18.69 26.06
CA LEU A 112 -2.95 18.42 25.43
C LEU A 112 -1.84 18.94 26.33
N ASN A 113 -1.46 18.12 27.31
CA ASN A 113 -0.23 18.35 28.04
C ASN A 113 0.93 18.47 27.04
N ALA A 114 1.64 19.59 27.08
CA ALA A 114 2.78 19.88 26.20
C ALA A 114 3.86 18.78 26.25
N GLU A 115 3.98 18.05 27.36
CA GLU A 115 4.85 16.86 27.45
C GLU A 115 4.36 15.68 26.62
N LYS A 116 3.05 15.43 26.57
CA LYS A 116 2.44 14.39 25.72
C LYS A 116 2.55 14.78 24.24
N LEU A 117 2.40 16.06 23.91
CA LEU A 117 2.61 16.57 22.55
C LEU A 117 4.08 16.48 22.11
N LYS A 118 5.05 16.69 23.01
CA LYS A 118 6.47 16.43 22.72
C LYS A 118 6.75 14.95 22.40
N GLN A 119 5.96 14.03 22.95
CA GLN A 119 6.02 12.60 22.62
C GLN A 119 5.34 12.26 21.28
N ILE A 120 4.49 13.14 20.75
CA ILE A 120 4.07 13.12 19.35
C ILE A 120 5.25 13.63 18.53
N GLY A 121 6.28 12.80 18.44
CA GLY A 121 7.62 13.16 17.99
C GLY A 121 7.71 13.78 16.60
N ASP A 122 8.94 14.12 16.23
CA ASP A 122 9.31 14.87 15.02
C ASP A 122 9.01 14.16 13.67
N PHE A 123 8.18 13.13 13.69
CA PHE A 123 7.69 12.38 12.54
C PHE A 123 6.45 13.01 11.87
N PHE A 124 5.86 14.07 12.45
CA PHE A 124 4.81 14.85 11.78
C PHE A 124 5.39 15.91 10.83
N PRO A 125 4.75 16.15 9.66
CA PRO A 125 5.22 17.15 8.72
C PRO A 125 5.12 18.57 9.29
N LYS A 126 6.27 19.22 9.50
CA LYS A 126 6.41 20.56 10.09
C LYS A 126 6.30 21.68 9.06
N THR A 127 6.73 21.45 7.82
CA THR A 127 6.73 22.46 6.74
C THR A 127 5.68 22.16 5.67
N THR A 128 5.29 23.18 4.90
CA THR A 128 4.38 23.01 3.75
C THR A 128 4.90 21.96 2.76
N ALA A 129 6.21 21.97 2.47
CA ALA A 129 6.82 20.98 1.59
C ALA A 129 6.67 19.55 2.13
N GLN A 130 6.91 19.34 3.44
CA GLN A 130 6.73 18.05 4.09
C GLN A 130 5.26 17.60 4.08
N ARG A 131 4.31 18.52 4.30
CA ARG A 131 2.86 18.22 4.27
C ARG A 131 2.41 17.78 2.89
N VAL A 132 2.82 18.50 1.84
CA VAL A 132 2.52 18.15 0.45
C VAL A 132 3.12 16.78 0.10
N LEU A 133 4.38 16.53 0.47
CA LEU A 133 5.03 15.24 0.25
C LEU A 133 4.33 14.10 1.00
N PHE A 134 3.90 14.34 2.24
CA PHE A 134 3.20 13.35 3.05
C PHE A 134 1.85 12.97 2.42
N ILE A 135 1.04 13.96 2.02
CA ILE A 135 -0.23 13.72 1.31
C ILE A 135 0.02 12.93 0.02
N PHE A 136 1.01 13.34 -0.78
CA PHE A 136 1.35 12.65 -2.02
C PHE A 136 1.83 11.21 -1.78
N THR A 137 2.59 10.97 -0.71
CA THR A 137 3.01 9.63 -0.30
C THR A 137 1.80 8.80 0.08
N ALA A 138 0.91 9.28 0.95
CA ALA A 138 -0.27 8.54 1.39
C ALA A 138 -1.17 8.13 0.22
N LEU A 139 -1.36 9.04 -0.76
CA LEU A 139 -2.06 8.77 -2.01
C LEU A 139 -1.37 7.70 -2.85
N SER A 140 -0.06 7.87 -3.06
CA SER A 140 0.75 6.94 -3.86
C SER A 140 0.80 5.55 -3.24
N ALA A 141 1.00 5.47 -1.92
CA ALA A 141 1.05 4.23 -1.17
C ALA A 141 -0.28 3.51 -1.25
N GLY A 142 -1.40 4.16 -0.90
CA GLY A 142 -2.72 3.54 -0.94
C GLY A 142 -3.08 3.00 -2.33
N PHE A 143 -2.77 3.72 -3.40
CA PHE A 143 -2.96 3.24 -4.77
C PHE A 143 -2.06 2.03 -5.10
N CYS A 144 -0.76 2.14 -4.83
CA CYS A 144 0.20 1.08 -5.15
C CYS A 144 -0.06 -0.19 -4.35
N GLU A 145 -0.38 -0.08 -3.06
CA GLU A 145 -0.69 -1.19 -2.17
C GLU A 145 -1.97 -1.91 -2.59
N GLU A 146 -3.03 -1.17 -2.96
CA GLU A 146 -4.24 -1.80 -3.48
C GLU A 146 -3.92 -2.58 -4.76
N PHE A 147 -3.19 -1.98 -5.70
CA PHE A 147 -2.80 -2.66 -6.93
C PHE A 147 -1.92 -3.90 -6.68
N VAL A 148 -0.88 -3.78 -5.87
CA VAL A 148 0.10 -4.86 -5.64
C VAL A 148 -0.53 -6.01 -4.87
N TYR A 149 -1.29 -5.74 -3.80
CA TYR A 149 -1.79 -6.82 -2.94
C TYR A 149 -3.14 -7.36 -3.39
N ARG A 150 -4.07 -6.49 -3.81
CA ARG A 150 -5.44 -6.91 -4.19
C ARG A 150 -5.54 -7.18 -5.68
N GLY A 151 -4.91 -6.35 -6.50
CA GLY A 151 -4.88 -6.50 -7.96
C GLY A 151 -3.98 -7.63 -8.42
N PHE A 152 -2.71 -7.55 -8.08
CA PHE A 152 -1.71 -8.56 -8.43
C PHE A 152 -1.79 -9.76 -7.50
N GLY A 153 -1.55 -9.57 -6.19
CA GLY A 153 -1.35 -10.66 -5.23
C GLY A 153 -2.49 -11.68 -5.21
N ILE A 154 -3.72 -11.23 -4.90
CA ILE A 154 -4.87 -12.13 -4.81
C ILE A 154 -5.14 -12.80 -6.16
N ARG A 155 -5.16 -12.04 -7.25
CA ARG A 155 -5.56 -12.56 -8.57
C ARG A 155 -4.50 -13.50 -9.14
N ALA A 156 -3.23 -13.21 -8.94
CA ALA A 156 -2.14 -14.07 -9.37
C ALA A 156 -2.17 -15.40 -8.59
N LEU A 157 -2.44 -15.39 -7.28
CA LEU A 157 -2.63 -16.60 -6.49
C LEU A 157 -3.88 -17.39 -6.93
N GLU A 158 -5.01 -16.73 -7.15
CA GLU A 158 -6.23 -17.36 -7.68
C GLU A 158 -6.00 -18.00 -9.06
N SER A 159 -5.14 -17.40 -9.90
CA SER A 159 -4.75 -17.98 -11.20
C SER A 159 -4.03 -19.33 -11.07
N ARG A 160 -3.46 -19.60 -9.88
CA ARG A 160 -2.84 -20.87 -9.50
C ARG A 160 -3.78 -21.74 -8.65
N LYS A 161 -5.09 -21.50 -8.72
CA LYS A 161 -6.14 -22.23 -8.00
C LYS A 161 -6.06 -22.10 -6.46
N VAL A 162 -5.33 -21.11 -5.95
CA VAL A 162 -5.35 -20.80 -4.52
C VAL A 162 -6.71 -20.22 -4.16
N ASN A 163 -7.31 -20.70 -3.07
CA ASN A 163 -8.58 -20.19 -2.58
C ASN A 163 -8.49 -18.70 -2.26
N THR A 164 -9.50 -17.91 -2.62
CA THR A 164 -9.52 -16.45 -2.43
C THR A 164 -9.25 -16.03 -0.98
N TRP A 165 -9.73 -16.77 0.02
CA TRP A 165 -9.49 -16.45 1.44
C TRP A 165 -8.05 -16.74 1.84
N VAL A 166 -7.46 -17.83 1.35
CA VAL A 166 -6.04 -18.13 1.57
C VAL A 166 -5.17 -17.08 0.87
N ALA A 167 -5.52 -16.70 -0.36
CA ALA A 167 -4.84 -15.64 -1.09
C ALA A 167 -4.91 -14.31 -0.33
N LEU A 168 -6.09 -13.95 0.19
CA LEU A 168 -6.29 -12.75 1.01
C LEU A 168 -5.41 -12.78 2.27
N LEU A 169 -5.33 -13.90 2.99
CA LEU A 169 -4.47 -14.04 4.17
C LEU A 169 -3.00 -13.83 3.82
N ILE A 170 -2.51 -14.51 2.76
CA ILE A 170 -1.11 -14.40 2.31
C ILE A 170 -0.79 -12.96 1.92
N THR A 171 -1.64 -12.31 1.12
CA THR A 171 -1.39 -10.94 0.67
C THR A 171 -1.53 -9.92 1.79
N SER A 172 -2.41 -10.16 2.77
CA SER A 172 -2.54 -9.30 3.95
C SER A 172 -1.31 -9.39 4.84
N LEU A 173 -0.73 -10.59 4.99
CA LEU A 173 0.51 -10.77 5.72
C LEU A 173 1.66 -10.04 5.03
N SER A 174 1.81 -10.21 3.72
CA SER A 174 2.81 -9.50 2.90
C SER A 174 2.64 -7.97 3.00
N PHE A 175 1.41 -7.48 2.88
CA PHE A 175 1.04 -6.07 3.09
C PHE A 175 1.41 -5.55 4.47
N THR A 176 1.21 -6.33 5.53
CA THR A 176 1.62 -5.90 6.87
C THR A 176 3.11 -5.59 6.91
N PHE A 177 3.94 -6.48 6.38
CA PHE A 177 5.41 -6.35 6.46
C PHE A 177 6.01 -5.23 5.61
N VAL A 178 5.28 -4.64 4.64
CA VAL A 178 5.78 -3.41 3.98
C VAL A 178 5.80 -2.18 4.88
N HIS A 179 5.20 -2.24 6.07
CA HIS A 179 5.26 -1.14 7.02
C HIS A 179 6.61 -1.09 7.77
N GLY A 180 7.53 -2.03 7.51
CA GLY A 180 8.88 -2.04 8.10
C GLY A 180 8.89 -2.50 9.55
N MET A 181 9.93 -2.21 10.32
CA MET A 181 10.08 -2.76 11.68
C MET A 181 8.94 -2.45 12.65
N VAL A 182 8.15 -1.40 12.40
CA VAL A 182 7.00 -1.02 13.25
C VAL A 182 5.93 -2.12 13.34
N VAL A 183 5.89 -3.09 12.41
CA VAL A 183 4.89 -4.15 12.47
C VAL A 183 5.04 -5.01 13.72
N PHE A 184 6.26 -5.20 14.23
CA PHE A 184 6.47 -6.08 15.39
C PHE A 184 5.79 -5.55 16.66
N GLU A 185 5.55 -4.25 16.72
CA GLU A 185 4.83 -3.60 17.82
C GLU A 185 3.33 -3.40 17.51
N ARG A 186 2.98 -3.23 16.23
CA ARG A 186 1.64 -2.79 15.80
C ARG A 186 0.97 -3.73 14.81
N PHE A 187 1.32 -5.01 14.82
CA PHE A 187 0.88 -6.00 13.83
C PHE A 187 -0.63 -5.98 13.55
N PRO A 188 -1.52 -6.02 14.58
CA PRO A 188 -2.97 -6.02 14.33
C PRO A 188 -3.44 -4.75 13.61
N GLY A 189 -2.80 -3.61 13.87
CA GLY A 189 -3.12 -2.31 13.26
C GLY A 189 -2.87 -2.25 11.77
N TYR A 190 -2.05 -3.14 11.21
CA TYR A 190 -1.80 -3.26 9.77
C TYR A 190 -2.46 -4.49 9.16
N PHE A 191 -2.43 -5.62 9.86
CA PHE A 191 -2.95 -6.88 9.35
C PHE A 191 -4.49 -6.87 9.23
N ILE A 192 -5.21 -6.34 10.22
CA ILE A 192 -6.68 -6.30 10.20
C ILE A 192 -7.19 -5.41 9.05
N PRO A 193 -6.70 -4.17 8.85
CA PRO A 193 -7.04 -3.41 7.64
C PRO A 193 -6.69 -4.16 6.35
N GLY A 194 -5.57 -4.89 6.35
CA GLY A 194 -5.17 -5.84 5.31
C GLY A 194 -6.32 -6.75 4.84
N LEU A 195 -6.99 -7.39 5.81
CA LEU A 195 -8.10 -8.32 5.62
C LEU A 195 -9.42 -7.63 5.22
N ILE A 196 -9.69 -6.45 5.76
CA ILE A 196 -10.95 -5.70 5.52
C ILE A 196 -10.98 -5.15 4.09
N PHE A 197 -9.84 -4.72 3.56
CA PHE A 197 -9.74 -4.14 2.23
C PHE A 197 -9.67 -5.20 1.12
N LYS A 198 -10.80 -5.87 0.88
CA LYS A 198 -10.97 -6.71 -0.31
C LYS A 198 -11.22 -5.89 -1.59
N LYS A 199 -11.76 -4.66 -1.48
CA LYS A 199 -12.23 -3.80 -2.60
C LYS A 199 -12.33 -2.30 -2.23
N ALA A 200 -11.28 -1.65 -1.75
CA ALA A 200 -11.41 -0.25 -1.31
C ALA A 200 -11.26 0.76 -2.45
N LEU A 201 -10.28 0.53 -3.33
CA LEU A 201 -9.90 1.54 -4.33
C LEU A 201 -10.09 1.04 -5.76
N MET A 202 -10.14 -0.27 -6.00
CA MET A 202 -10.25 -0.86 -7.34
C MET A 202 -11.63 -1.43 -7.69
N ARG A 203 -11.97 -1.37 -8.98
CA ARG A 203 -13.21 -1.96 -9.48
C ARG A 203 -13.20 -3.46 -9.31
N SER A 204 -14.40 -4.03 -9.14
CA SER A 204 -14.58 -5.48 -9.21
C SER A 204 -14.05 -5.97 -10.56
N PRO A 205 -13.04 -6.85 -10.57
CA PRO A 205 -12.48 -7.34 -11.82
C PRO A 205 -13.53 -8.08 -12.64
N LYS A 206 -13.43 -8.02 -13.97
CA LYS A 206 -14.26 -8.89 -14.82
C LYS A 206 -13.90 -10.35 -14.54
N LYS A 207 -14.92 -11.22 -14.51
CA LYS A 207 -14.73 -12.68 -14.36
C LYS A 207 -13.69 -13.15 -15.39
N THR A 208 -12.60 -13.70 -14.89
CA THR A 208 -11.48 -14.21 -15.70
C THR A 208 -11.41 -15.71 -15.49
N THR A 209 -11.24 -16.45 -16.58
CA THR A 209 -10.96 -17.89 -16.53
C THR A 209 -9.52 -18.11 -16.92
N TYR A 210 -8.84 -18.91 -16.12
CA TYR A 210 -7.45 -19.25 -16.34
C TYR A 210 -7.39 -20.40 -17.33
N SER A 211 -6.54 -20.27 -18.34
CA SER A 211 -6.26 -21.38 -19.24
C SER A 211 -5.68 -22.53 -18.41
N ALA A 212 -6.28 -23.72 -18.51
CA ALA A 212 -5.69 -24.94 -17.99
C ALA A 212 -4.52 -25.31 -18.93
N MET A 213 -3.41 -24.57 -18.86
CA MET A 213 -2.17 -25.03 -19.45
C MET A 213 -1.45 -25.89 -18.42
N GLU A 214 -1.38 -27.17 -18.74
CA GLU A 214 -0.60 -28.19 -18.06
C GLU A 214 0.90 -27.82 -18.08
N HIS A 215 1.56 -28.16 -16.97
CA HIS A 215 3.00 -28.16 -16.69
C HIS A 215 3.71 -26.80 -16.55
#